data_AF-G2NB72-F1
#
_entry.id   AF-G2NB72-F1
#
_cell.length_a   1.000
_cell.length_b   1.000
_cell.length_c   1.000
_cell.angle_alpha   90.00
_cell.angle_beta   90.00
_cell.angle_gamma   90.00
#
_symmetry.space_group_name_H-M   'P 1'
#
loop_
_entity.id
_entity.type
_entity.pdbx_description
1 polymer ?
#
loop_
_entity_poly.entity_id
_entity_poly.type
_entity_poly.pdbx_seq_one_letter_code
_entity_poly.pdbx_strand_id
1 'polypeptide(L)' 'MRSENTVDTAVAARHERFGRLPDRVPYEDMVEERTSTPRDLASAYDPEGSWLSFSCVAADLGL' A
#
# COMPACT_ATOMS: atom_id res chain seq x y z
N MET A 1 9.91 -25.47 -29.67
CA MET A 1 10.82 -24.47 -29.08
C MET A 1 10.53 -23.07 -29.64
N ARG A 2 9.54 -22.36 -29.08
CA ARG A 2 9.30 -20.91 -29.32
C ARG A 2 8.70 -20.25 -28.06
N SER A 3 7.93 -21.03 -27.29
CA SER A 3 7.30 -20.60 -26.05
C SER A 3 8.28 -20.32 -24.90
N GLU A 4 9.39 -21.05 -24.82
CA GLU A 4 10.39 -20.89 -23.75
C GLU A 4 11.08 -19.51 -23.82
N ASN A 5 11.47 -19.09 -25.03
CA ASN A 5 12.08 -17.77 -25.27
C ASN A 5 11.14 -16.58 -24.96
N THR A 6 9.83 -16.75 -25.12
CA THR A 6 8.85 -15.68 -24.83
C THR A 6 8.57 -15.52 -23.34
N VAL A 7 8.67 -16.61 -22.57
CA VAL A 7 8.53 -16.54 -21.11
C VAL A 7 9.75 -15.85 -20.50
N ASP A 8 10.94 -16.15 -21.00
CA ASP A 8 12.20 -15.61 -20.51
C ASP A 8 12.30 -14.08 -20.73
N THR A 9 11.86 -13.60 -21.89
CA THR A 9 11.82 -12.15 -22.19
C THR A 9 10.81 -11.40 -21.30
N ALA A 10 9.65 -11.98 -21.03
CA ALA A 10 8.67 -11.38 -20.11
C ALA A 10 9.17 -11.37 -18.66
N VAL A 11 9.95 -12.37 -18.23
CA VAL A 11 10.57 -12.41 -16.91
C VAL A 11 11.65 -11.33 -16.80
N ALA A 12 12.54 -11.20 -17.80
CA ALA A 12 13.56 -10.15 -17.84
C ALA A 12 12.95 -8.73 -17.75
N ALA A 13 11.90 -8.45 -18.54
CA ALA A 13 11.22 -7.16 -18.50
C ALA A 13 10.57 -6.85 -17.13
N ARG A 14 10.09 -7.87 -16.40
CA ARG A 14 9.57 -7.67 -15.03
C ARG A 14 10.69 -7.36 -14.04
N HIS A 15 11.82 -8.06 -14.13
CA HIS A 15 12.97 -7.80 -13.27
C HIS A 15 13.59 -6.42 -13.52
N GLU A 16 13.63 -5.95 -14.76
CA GLU A 16 14.09 -4.59 -15.06
C GLU A 16 13.14 -3.53 -14.48
N ARG A 17 11.83 -3.77 -14.55
CA ARG A 17 10.81 -2.83 -14.04
C ARG A 17 10.68 -2.81 -12.53
N PHE A 18 10.78 -3.97 -11.88
CA PHE A 18 10.43 -4.15 -10.47
C PHE A 18 11.60 -4.61 -9.60
N GLY A 19 12.75 -4.90 -10.19
CA GLY A 19 13.92 -5.40 -9.48
C GLY A 19 13.76 -6.84 -8.99
N ARG A 20 14.37 -7.12 -7.85
CA ARG A 20 14.27 -8.40 -7.14
C ARG A 20 13.32 -8.25 -5.96
N LEU A 21 12.60 -9.32 -5.64
CA LEU A 21 11.83 -9.39 -4.40
C LEU A 21 12.78 -9.20 -3.19
N PRO A 22 12.35 -8.49 -2.15
CA PRO A 22 13.07 -8.46 -0.88
C PRO A 22 13.28 -9.86 -0.31
N ASP A 23 14.27 -10.00 0.56
CA ASP A 23 14.47 -11.23 1.30
C ASP A 23 13.26 -11.52 2.20
N ARG A 24 13.02 -12.81 2.47
CA ARG A 24 11.93 -13.22 3.34
C ARG A 24 12.17 -12.69 4.76
N VAL A 25 11.11 -12.16 5.38
CA VAL A 25 11.14 -11.77 6.79
C VAL A 25 11.47 -13.00 7.65
N PRO A 26 12.42 -12.92 8.60
CA PRO A 26 12.69 -14.00 9.54
C PRO A 26 11.45 -14.35 10.35
N TYR A 27 11.31 -15.63 10.74
CA TYR A 27 10.10 -16.07 11.45
C TYR A 27 9.98 -15.42 12.82
N GLU A 28 11.11 -15.20 13.49
CA GLU A 28 11.23 -14.49 14.76
C GLU A 28 10.77 -13.03 14.71
N ASP A 29 10.75 -12.42 13.51
CA ASP A 29 10.33 -11.05 13.26
C ASP A 29 8.87 -10.97 12.78
N MET A 30 8.20 -12.12 12.54
CA MET A 30 6.80 -12.16 12.15
C MET A 30 5.88 -11.98 13.36
N VAL A 31 4.71 -11.37 13.14
CA VAL A 31 3.64 -11.26 14.14
C VAL A 31 2.48 -12.18 13.77
N GLU A 32 1.78 -12.73 14.77
CA GLU A 32 0.58 -13.53 14.52
C GLU A 32 -0.53 -12.68 13.91
N GLU A 33 -1.22 -13.25 12.91
CA GLU A 33 -2.45 -12.65 12.38
C GLU A 33 -3.49 -12.54 13.50
N ARG A 34 -4.10 -11.36 13.62
CA ARG A 34 -5.19 -11.10 14.56
C ARG A 34 -6.41 -10.65 13.78
N THR A 35 -7.60 -11.06 14.23
CA THR A 35 -8.85 -10.50 13.72
C THR A 35 -8.82 -9.00 13.93
N SER A 36 -9.01 -8.24 12.86
CA SER A 36 -9.17 -6.80 12.96
C SER A 36 -10.38 -6.50 13.86
N THR A 37 -10.19 -5.69 14.88
CA THR A 37 -11.31 -5.17 15.66
C THR A 37 -12.21 -4.38 14.70
N PRO A 38 -13.54 -4.59 14.70
CA PRO A 38 -14.45 -3.75 13.93
C PRO A 38 -14.12 -2.29 14.22
N ARG A 39 -13.86 -1.51 13.16
CA ARG A 39 -13.59 -0.08 13.30
C ARG A 39 -14.75 0.53 14.06
N ASP A 40 -14.45 1.21 15.16
CA ASP A 40 -15.46 2.00 15.86
C ASP A 40 -16.04 2.98 14.84
N LEU A 41 -17.34 2.87 14.58
CA LEU A 41 -18.04 3.71 13.61
C LEU A 41 -17.99 5.19 14.01
N ALA A 42 -17.64 5.49 15.27
CA ALA A 42 -17.32 6.85 15.72
C ALA A 42 -16.13 7.48 14.96
N SER A 43 -15.27 6.68 14.32
CA SER A 43 -14.20 7.13 13.43
C SER A 43 -14.48 6.74 11.97
N ALA A 44 -15.73 6.50 11.58
CA ALA A 44 -16.07 6.39 10.16
C ALA A 44 -15.63 7.66 9.43
N TYR A 45 -15.05 7.51 8.23
CA TYR A 45 -14.64 8.66 7.42
C TYR A 45 -15.89 9.48 7.08
N ASP A 46 -16.02 10.65 7.70
CA ASP A 46 -17.06 11.62 7.41
C ASP A 46 -16.48 12.69 6.46
N PRO A 47 -16.74 12.59 5.14
CA PRO A 47 -16.23 13.57 4.19
C PRO A 47 -16.78 14.98 4.47
N GLU A 48 -18.00 15.10 4.98
CA GLU A 48 -18.64 16.39 5.30
C GLU A 48 -18.05 16.99 6.59
N GLY A 49 -17.85 16.17 7.63
CA GLY A 49 -17.16 16.57 8.87
C GLY A 49 -15.67 16.86 8.67
N SER A 50 -15.03 16.27 7.65
CA SER A 50 -13.63 16.54 7.31
C SER A 50 -13.42 17.97 6.80
N TRP A 51 -14.41 18.59 6.15
CA TRP A 51 -14.34 19.99 5.68
C TRP A 51 -14.16 21.00 6.81
N LEU A 52 -14.66 20.71 8.02
CA LEU A 52 -14.47 21.55 9.20
C LEU A 52 -13.01 21.57 9.69
N SER A 53 -12.21 20.55 9.35
CA SER A 53 -10.79 20.46 9.74
C SER A 53 -9.84 21.08 8.70
N PHE A 54 -10.31 21.30 7.47
CA PHE A 54 -9.52 21.95 6.41
C PHE A 54 -9.38 23.47 6.59
N SER A 55 -10.14 24.08 7.51
CA SER A 55 -10.02 25.52 7.81
C SER A 55 -8.63 25.91 8.28
N CYS A 56 -7.94 25.05 9.04
CA CYS A 56 -6.57 25.32 9.49
C CYS A 56 -5.56 25.23 8.34
N VAL A 57 -5.69 24.21 7.48
CA VAL A 57 -4.81 24.04 6.30
C VAL A 57 -5.01 25.18 5.29
N ALA A 58 -6.25 25.63 5.06
CA ALA A 58 -6.53 26.77 4.18
C ALA A 58 -5.94 28.08 4.74
N ALA A 59 -6.06 28.31 6.05
CA ALA A 59 -5.45 29.46 6.71
C ALA A 59 -3.91 29.42 6.64
N ASP A 60 -3.28 28.25 6.83
CA ASP A 60 -1.83 28.08 6.74
C ASP A 60 -1.31 28.26 5.30
N LEU A 61 -2.16 28.01 4.29
CA LEU A 61 -1.83 28.19 2.87
C LEU A 61 -2.25 29.55 2.30
N GLY A 62 -2.94 30.40 3.09
CA GLY A 62 -3.34 31.75 2.69
C GLY A 62 -4.33 31.82 1.52
N LEU A 63 -5.19 30.81 1.36
CA LEU A 63 -6.24 30.75 0.34
C LEU A 63 -7.55 31.43 0.76
#